data_AF-A0A819JBX9-F1
#
_entry.id   AF-A0A819JBX9-F1
#
_cell.length_a   1.000
_cell.length_b   1.000
_cell.length_c   1.000
_cell.angle_alpha   90.00
_cell.angle_beta   90.00
_cell.angle_gamma   90.00
#
_symmetry.space_group_name_H-M   'P 1'
#
loop_
_entity.id
_entity.type
_entity.pdbx_description
1 polymer ?
#
loop_
_entity_poly.entity_id
_entity_poly.type
_entity_poly.pdbx_seq_one_letter_code
_entity_poly.pdbx_strand_id
1 'polypeptide(L)'
;LFPAKSASSDSNLRSHLGHIHKLKEFLYPSQRNPKPLKEQKVSFQHKNNLDSAAINAIIQDSHIFNLFRKPGMKKFLSLATPGYRGPNRRTVVKRLKSMYKQRRSSIRQELSIVSDIALSVDLWQ
;
A
#
# COMPACT_ATOMS: atom_id res chain seq x y z
N LEU A 1 -25.16 -35.38 -4.55
CA LEU A 1 -25.68 -34.04 -4.90
C LEU A 1 -25.85 -33.25 -3.62
N PHE A 2 -24.86 -32.43 -3.25
CA PHE A 2 -24.94 -31.57 -2.06
C PHE A 2 -25.72 -30.30 -2.41
N PRO A 3 -26.73 -29.87 -1.63
CA PRO A 3 -27.44 -28.64 -1.92
C PRO A 3 -26.52 -27.43 -1.69
N ALA A 4 -26.56 -26.51 -2.64
CA ALA A 4 -25.83 -25.24 -2.59
C ALA A 4 -26.27 -24.42 -1.37
N LYS A 5 -25.32 -24.06 -0.51
CA LYS A 5 -25.54 -23.09 0.58
C LYS A 5 -25.87 -21.74 -0.04
N SER A 6 -27.08 -21.25 0.17
CA SER A 6 -27.44 -19.86 -0.10
C SER A 6 -26.52 -18.94 0.69
N ALA A 7 -25.83 -18.04 -0.01
CA ALA A 7 -25.01 -17.01 0.62
C ALA A 7 -25.94 -15.98 1.29
N SER A 8 -26.38 -16.29 2.51
CA SER A 8 -27.21 -15.39 3.33
C SER A 8 -26.44 -14.09 3.63
N SER A 9 -27.01 -12.97 3.23
CA SER A 9 -26.52 -11.60 3.44
C SER A 9 -26.80 -11.08 4.87
N ASP A 10 -26.82 -11.96 5.87
CA ASP A 10 -27.18 -11.64 7.25
C ASP A 10 -25.99 -11.16 8.11
N SER A 11 -24.77 -11.18 7.55
CA SER A 11 -23.52 -10.83 8.25
C SER A 11 -23.57 -9.47 8.95
N ASN A 12 -24.14 -8.45 8.31
CA ASN A 12 -24.23 -7.10 8.88
C ASN A 12 -25.25 -7.04 10.03
N LEU A 13 -26.41 -7.69 9.87
CA LEU A 13 -27.47 -7.74 10.88
C LEU A 13 -26.98 -8.46 12.13
N ARG A 14 -26.35 -9.63 11.97
CA ARG A 14 -25.79 -10.42 13.08
C ARG A 14 -24.70 -9.67 13.82
N SER A 15 -23.83 -8.96 13.08
CA SER A 15 -22.81 -8.10 13.66
C SER A 15 -23.42 -6.95 14.48
N HIS A 16 -24.47 -6.30 13.97
CA HIS A 16 -25.17 -5.23 14.68
C HIS A 16 -25.82 -5.72 15.97
N LEU A 17 -26.61 -6.81 15.91
CA LEU A 17 -27.24 -7.42 17.08
C LEU A 17 -26.22 -7.84 18.14
N GLY A 18 -25.12 -8.47 17.71
CA GLY A 18 -24.10 -8.96 18.62
C GLY A 18 -23.28 -7.88 19.31
N HIS A 19 -22.92 -6.80 18.60
CA HIS A 19 -22.05 -5.74 19.12
C HIS A 19 -22.83 -4.59 19.79
N ILE A 20 -23.96 -4.18 19.20
CA ILE A 20 -24.75 -3.02 19.67
C ILE A 20 -25.71 -3.45 20.78
N HIS A 21 -26.46 -4.52 20.53
CA HIS A 21 -27.45 -5.04 21.49
C HIS A 21 -26.87 -6.09 22.45
N LYS A 22 -25.55 -6.36 22.36
CA LYS A 22 -24.80 -7.31 23.21
C LYS A 22 -25.29 -8.77 23.11
N LEU A 23 -26.02 -9.14 22.05
CA LEU A 23 -26.54 -10.48 21.84
C LEU A 23 -25.49 -11.39 21.17
N LYS A 24 -24.44 -11.74 21.93
CA LYS A 24 -23.24 -12.45 21.42
C LYS A 24 -23.52 -13.82 20.79
N GLU A 25 -24.66 -14.44 21.10
CA GLU A 25 -25.09 -15.72 20.53
C GLU A 25 -25.31 -15.65 19.02
N PHE A 26 -25.76 -14.50 18.50
CA PHE A 26 -26.00 -14.29 17.07
C PHE A 26 -24.71 -14.05 16.26
N LEU A 27 -23.58 -13.76 16.92
CA LEU A 27 -22.29 -13.58 16.26
C LEU A 27 -21.76 -14.90 15.71
N TYR A 28 -21.18 -14.85 14.51
CA TYR A 28 -20.39 -15.95 13.97
C TYR A 28 -19.20 -16.24 14.89
N PRO A 29 -18.69 -17.49 14.96
CA PRO A 29 -17.50 -17.83 15.74
C PRO A 29 -16.30 -16.93 15.43
N SER A 30 -16.13 -16.53 14.16
CA SER A 30 -15.10 -15.58 13.71
C SER A 30 -15.26 -14.17 14.27
N GLN A 31 -16.48 -13.77 14.65
CA GLN A 31 -16.82 -12.46 15.21
C GLN A 31 -16.80 -12.45 16.75
N ARG A 32 -16.77 -13.63 17.40
CA ARG A 32 -16.71 -13.76 18.87
C ARG A 32 -15.30 -13.51 19.43
N ASN A 33 -14.27 -13.68 18.61
CA ASN A 33 -12.89 -13.44 19.04
C ASN A 33 -12.63 -11.94 19.24
N PRO A 34 -11.96 -11.57 20.35
CA PRO A 34 -11.65 -10.18 20.64
C PRO A 34 -10.82 -9.57 19.52
N LYS A 35 -11.12 -8.30 19.21
CA LYS A 35 -10.39 -7.50 18.22
C LYS A 35 -8.88 -7.69 18.43
N PRO A 36 -8.08 -7.93 17.36
CA PRO A 36 -6.63 -7.89 17.48
C PRO A 36 -6.21 -6.58 18.15
N LEU A 37 -5.21 -6.67 19.03
CA LEU A 37 -4.59 -5.56 19.77
C LEU A 37 -4.64 -4.26 18.96
N LYS A 38 -5.18 -3.19 19.56
CA LYS A 38 -5.39 -1.87 18.92
C LYS A 38 -4.20 -1.54 18.02
N GLU A 39 -4.36 -1.69 16.71
CA GLU A 39 -3.32 -1.29 15.77
C GLU A 39 -3.07 0.20 16.01
N GLN A 40 -1.83 0.55 16.38
CA GLN A 40 -1.43 1.94 16.48
C GLN A 40 -1.68 2.57 15.11
N LYS A 41 -2.67 3.45 15.02
CA LYS A 41 -2.99 4.11 13.76
C LYS A 41 -1.97 5.20 13.53
N VAL A 42 -1.13 4.99 12.52
CA VAL A 42 -0.28 6.05 11.98
C VAL A 42 -1.16 7.16 11.42
N SER A 43 -0.86 8.42 11.75
CA SER A 43 -1.57 9.58 11.22
C SER A 43 -1.50 9.61 9.68
N PHE A 44 -2.51 10.17 9.03
CA PHE A 44 -2.55 10.22 7.57
C PHE A 44 -1.33 10.94 6.97
N GLN A 45 -0.94 12.05 7.58
CA GLN A 45 0.21 12.84 7.14
C GLN A 45 1.53 12.07 7.33
N HIS A 46 1.73 11.44 8.49
CA HIS A 46 2.92 10.64 8.73
C HIS A 46 2.99 9.44 7.77
N LYS A 47 1.86 8.77 7.53
CA LYS A 47 1.78 7.70 6.52
C LYS A 47 2.16 8.18 5.13
N ASN A 48 1.67 9.34 4.71
CA ASN A 48 2.00 9.88 3.39
C ASN A 48 3.50 10.17 3.25
N ASN A 49 4.13 10.69 4.31
CA ASN A 49 5.57 10.95 4.33
C ASN A 49 6.36 9.64 4.23
N LEU A 50 5.97 8.61 4.99
CA LEU A 50 6.58 7.28 4.91
C LEU A 50 6.41 6.64 3.53
N ASP A 51 5.21 6.74 2.93
CA ASP A 51 4.96 6.23 1.58
C ASP A 51 5.81 6.97 0.54
N SER A 52 6.03 8.28 0.69
CA SER A 52 6.92 9.04 -0.19
C SER A 52 8.37 8.59 -0.05
N ALA A 53 8.87 8.45 1.18
CA ALA A 53 10.22 7.97 1.45
C ALA A 53 10.44 6.54 0.91
N ALA A 54 9.48 5.64 1.14
CA ALA A 54 9.54 4.27 0.65
C ALA A 54 9.56 4.20 -0.88
N ILE A 55 8.78 5.05 -1.57
CA ILE A 55 8.77 5.09 -3.03
C ILE A 55 10.08 5.66 -3.58
N ASN A 56 10.65 6.68 -2.94
CA ASN A 56 11.95 7.23 -3.33
C ASN A 56 13.05 6.18 -3.19
N ALA A 57 13.09 5.45 -2.07
CA ALA A 57 14.05 4.35 -1.88
C ALA A 57 13.90 3.26 -2.94
N ILE A 58 12.65 2.90 -3.30
CA ILE A 58 12.41 1.93 -4.39
C ILE A 58 13.05 2.38 -5.71
N ILE A 59 12.94 3.67 -6.03
CA ILE A 59 13.43 4.23 -7.30
C ILE A 59 14.95 4.37 -7.27
N GLN A 60 15.48 4.98 -6.21
CA GLN A 60 16.89 5.30 -6.06
C GLN A 60 17.75 4.04 -6.03
N ASP A 61 17.29 3.02 -5.29
CA ASP A 61 18.05 1.78 -5.08
C ASP A 61 17.60 0.65 -6.02
N SER A 62 16.79 0.97 -7.04
CA SER A 62 16.28 0.01 -8.03
C SER A 62 15.62 -1.23 -7.43
N HIS A 63 14.88 -1.07 -6.33
CA HIS A 63 14.24 -2.18 -5.64
C HIS A 63 12.92 -2.62 -6.30
N ILE A 64 12.49 -3.84 -5.97
CA ILE A 64 11.17 -4.34 -6.38
C ILE A 64 10.03 -3.54 -5.73
N PHE A 65 8.95 -3.28 -6.47
CA PHE A 65 7.81 -2.45 -6.00
C PHE A 65 7.10 -2.95 -4.74
N ASN A 66 7.27 -4.22 -4.38
CA ASN A 66 6.66 -4.83 -3.21
C ASN A 66 7.62 -4.97 -2.01
N LEU A 67 8.84 -4.41 -2.07
CA LEU A 67 9.87 -4.54 -1.03
C LEU A 67 9.31 -4.26 0.37
N PHE A 68 8.68 -3.10 0.57
CA PHE A 68 8.13 -2.66 1.86
C PHE A 68 6.95 -3.50 2.38
N ARG A 69 6.45 -4.45 1.58
CA ARG A 69 5.39 -5.39 1.97
C ARG A 69 5.86 -6.84 2.06
N LYS A 70 7.14 -7.12 1.80
CA LYS A 70 7.74 -8.45 2.01
C LYS A 70 7.79 -8.80 3.50
N PRO A 71 7.74 -10.09 3.88
CA PRO A 71 7.67 -10.50 5.29
C PRO A 71 8.79 -9.93 6.18
N GLY A 72 10.05 -10.00 5.72
CA GLY A 72 11.19 -9.46 6.46
C GLY A 72 11.09 -7.95 6.69
N MET A 73 10.80 -7.20 5.62
CA MET A 73 10.64 -5.74 5.72
C MET A 73 9.43 -5.34 6.57
N LYS A 74 8.31 -6.08 6.49
CA LYS A 74 7.16 -5.87 7.38
C LYS A 74 7.53 -6.05 8.85
N LYS A 75 8.32 -7.07 9.18
CA LYS A 75 8.81 -7.30 10.55
C LYS A 75 9.67 -6.13 11.00
N PHE A 76 10.61 -5.69 10.17
CA PHE A 76 11.43 -4.51 10.45
C PHE A 76 10.58 -3.25 10.69
N LEU A 77 9.65 -2.94 9.77
CA LEU A 77 8.76 -1.79 9.90
C LEU A 77 7.84 -1.87 11.12
N SER A 78 7.39 -3.06 11.52
CA SER A 78 6.56 -3.22 12.71
C SER A 78 7.27 -2.85 14.01
N LEU A 79 8.61 -2.95 14.04
CA LEU A 79 9.44 -2.53 15.16
C LEU A 79 9.81 -1.05 15.05
N ALA A 80 10.18 -0.58 13.86
CA ALA A 80 10.61 0.80 13.64
C ALA A 80 9.45 1.81 13.65
N THR A 81 8.29 1.45 13.09
CA THR A 81 7.11 2.31 13.00
C THR A 81 5.84 1.48 13.10
N PRO A 82 5.39 1.15 14.32
CA PRO A 82 4.23 0.31 14.52
C PRO A 82 2.98 0.86 13.81
N GLY A 83 2.24 -0.03 13.15
CA GLY A 83 1.03 0.32 12.39
C GLY A 83 1.27 0.79 10.96
N TYR A 84 2.52 1.04 10.55
CA TYR A 84 2.85 1.27 9.15
C TYR A 84 3.04 -0.06 8.40
N ARG A 85 2.50 -0.15 7.17
CA ARG A 85 2.49 -1.39 6.36
C ARG A 85 3.16 -1.25 4.99
N GLY A 86 3.73 -0.09 4.69
CA GLY A 86 4.30 0.21 3.37
C GLY A 86 3.25 0.53 2.29
N PRO A 87 3.68 1.17 1.18
CA PRO A 87 2.81 1.39 0.03
C PRO A 87 2.55 0.06 -0.71
N ASN A 88 1.38 -0.07 -1.31
CA ASN A 88 1.10 -1.20 -2.20
C ASN A 88 1.60 -0.92 -3.63
N ARG A 89 1.80 -1.97 -4.43
CA ARG A 89 2.26 -1.86 -5.82
C ARG A 89 1.47 -0.86 -6.65
N ARG A 90 0.15 -0.81 -6.50
CA ARG A 90 -0.71 0.12 -7.25
C ARG A 90 -0.39 1.57 -6.89
N THR A 91 -0.18 1.87 -5.60
CA THR A 91 0.24 3.19 -5.11
C THR A 91 1.61 3.56 -5.67
N VAL A 92 2.59 2.63 -5.60
CA VAL A 92 3.95 2.84 -6.14
C VAL A 92 3.88 3.16 -7.64
N VAL A 93 3.21 2.34 -8.44
CA VAL A 93 3.08 2.54 -9.90
C VAL A 93 2.35 3.85 -10.23
N LYS A 94 1.28 4.19 -9.49
CA LYS A 94 0.55 5.45 -9.71
C LYS A 94 1.45 6.66 -9.47
N ARG A 95 2.20 6.68 -8.36
CA ARG A 95 3.12 7.79 -8.06
C ARG A 95 4.30 7.84 -9.02
N LEU A 96 4.87 6.69 -9.37
CA LEU A 96 5.96 6.59 -10.34
C LEU A 96 5.59 7.21 -11.70
N LYS A 97 4.38 6.91 -12.22
CA LYS A 97 3.90 7.53 -13.46
C LYS A 97 3.83 9.05 -13.36
N SER A 98 3.38 9.57 -12.22
CA SER A 98 3.31 11.02 -11.98
C SER A 98 4.71 11.64 -11.94
N MET A 99 5.63 11.02 -11.19
CA MET A 99 7.02 11.48 -11.06
C MET A 99 7.75 11.45 -12.39
N TYR A 100 7.57 10.39 -13.19
CA TYR A 100 8.16 10.30 -14.53
C TYR A 100 7.68 11.43 -15.43
N LYS A 101 6.36 11.70 -15.47
CA LYS A 101 5.82 12.81 -16.26
C LYS A 101 6.41 14.14 -15.85
N GLN A 102 6.47 14.41 -14.54
CA GLN A 102 7.06 15.64 -14.01
C GLN A 102 8.53 15.76 -14.38
N ARG A 103 9.32 14.71 -14.15
CA ARG A 103 10.76 14.71 -14.44
C ARG A 103 11.03 14.88 -15.94
N ARG A 104 10.27 14.19 -16.80
CA ARG A 104 10.35 14.35 -18.25
C ARG A 104 10.05 15.78 -18.69
N SER A 105 9.03 16.42 -18.11
CA SER A 105 8.72 17.83 -18.40
C SER A 105 9.85 18.76 -17.97
N SER A 106 10.43 18.56 -16.79
CA SER A 106 11.59 19.35 -16.33
C SER A 106 12.80 19.19 -17.25
N ILE A 107 13.15 17.96 -17.61
CA ILE A 107 14.25 17.68 -18.54
C ILE A 107 13.98 18.34 -19.90
N ARG A 108 12.73 18.30 -20.40
CA ARG A 108 12.39 18.96 -21.67
C ARG A 108 12.55 20.48 -21.61
N GLN A 109 12.23 21.10 -20.47
CA GLN A 109 12.45 22.53 -20.26
C GLN A 109 13.95 22.84 -20.22
N GLU A 110 14.72 22.06 -19.47
CA GLU A 110 16.19 22.19 -19.42
C GLU A 110 16.80 22.08 -20.81
N LEU A 111 16.42 21.06 -21.60
CA LEU A 111 16.90 20.85 -22.96
C LEU A 111 16.51 21.95 -23.95
N SER A 112 15.45 22.73 -23.69
CA SER A 112 15.03 23.80 -24.60
C SER A 112 15.99 24.99 -24.66
N ILE A 113 16.89 25.10 -23.68
CA ILE A 113 17.86 26.20 -23.53
C ILE A 113 19.26 25.75 -23.96
N VAL A 114 19.50 24.45 -24.10
CA VAL A 114 20.81 23.89 -24.43
C VAL A 114 21.07 24.02 -25.94
N SER A 115 22.25 24.53 -26.32
CA SER A 115 22.68 24.68 -27.71
C SER A 115 23.22 23.39 -28.32
N ASP A 116 23.96 22.62 -27.53
CA ASP A 116 24.73 21.48 -28.01
C ASP A 116 24.34 20.22 -27.24
N ILE A 117 23.98 19.16 -27.97
CA ILE A 117 23.56 17.88 -27.39
C ILE A 117 24.42 16.78 -27.98
N ALA A 118 25.09 16.01 -27.12
CA ALA A 118 25.74 14.76 -27.50
C ALA A 118 24.82 13.58 -27.14
N LEU A 119 24.64 12.65 -28.07
CA LEU A 119 23.84 11.44 -27.88
C LEU A 119 24.74 10.21 -27.95
N SER A 120 24.76 9.41 -26.89
CA SER A 120 25.34 8.08 -26.88
C SER A 120 24.28 7.04 -27.18
N VAL A 121 24.53 6.15 -28.15
CA VAL A 121 23.62 5.05 -28.51
C VAL A 121 24.33 3.73 -28.24
N ASP A 122 23.76 2.93 -27.35
CA ASP A 122 24.23 1.58 -27.06
C ASP A 122 23.33 0.56 -27.75
N LEU A 123 23.91 -0.29 -28.60
CA LEU A 123 23.24 -1.37 -29.33
C LEU A 123 23.85 -2.71 -28.92
N TRP A 124 23.00 -3.67 -28.54
CA TRP A 124 23.40 -5.01 -28.11
C TRP A 124 22.54 -6.06 -28.83
N GLN A 125 23.12 -7.22 -29.16
CA GLN A 125 22.44 -8.39 -29.74
C GLN A 125 22.18 -9.45 -28.66
#